data_AF-A0AAV9C7B6-F1
#
_entry.id   AF-A0AAV9C7B6-F1
#
_cell.length_a   1.000
_cell.length_b   1.000
_cell.length_c   1.000
_cell.angle_alpha   90.00
_cell.angle_beta   90.00
_cell.angle_gamma   90.00
#
_symmetry.space_group_name_H-M   'P 1'
#
loop_
_entity.id
_entity.type
_entity.pdbx_description
1 polymer ?
#
loop_
_entity_poly.entity_id
_entity_poly.type
_entity_poly.pdbx_seq_one_letter_code
_entity_poly.pdbx_strand_id
1 'polypeptide(L)'
;MISWTGVPIQKLIQSAERDFEMIYVGQLCLGWEALHYQYRKVEGLASSSVKGAFYGNVAGKFQKFQIFLERFTENDKGEGRRVWNYVQNRSSFKSLLQVPEVSGYVEDGADGRKGEAMRAGELLKAIEKSINAFWFFLNSDNNTKSFWKLKNLPWTHTKVEDPRDWILLSNLNKALKKKELGMNDLQRKRRWSLTRNHPLEECQRMDLFFSMIDIKLVSRVLKMSMLSTNQLNWCLEKLNHIEFKDGKVVRANTSILFPPS
;
A
#
# COMPACT_ATOMS: atom_id res chain seq x y z
N MET A 1 33.52 31.09 21.39
CA MET A 1 33.29 29.70 21.85
C MET A 1 32.16 29.11 21.03
N ILE A 2 32.48 28.45 19.92
CA ILE A 2 31.48 27.84 19.02
C ILE A 2 31.07 26.51 19.66
N SER A 3 29.80 26.39 20.03
CA SER A 3 29.24 25.19 20.66
C SER A 3 29.09 24.06 19.64
N TRP A 4 30.06 23.14 19.60
CA TRP A 4 30.08 21.97 18.72
C TRP A 4 29.08 20.85 19.10
N THR A 5 28.31 21.01 20.17
CA THR A 5 27.44 19.97 20.74
C THR A 5 26.14 19.73 19.96
N GLY A 6 25.74 20.62 19.05
CA GLY A 6 24.47 20.52 18.32
C GLY A 6 24.52 19.68 17.03
N VAL A 7 25.68 19.59 16.38
CA VAL A 7 25.82 18.93 15.06
C VAL A 7 25.67 17.39 15.13
N PRO A 8 26.22 16.68 16.15
CA PRO A 8 26.04 15.24 16.26
C PRO A 8 24.59 14.82 16.53
N ILE A 9 23.87 15.57 17.38
CA ILE A 9 22.49 15.29 17.75
C ILE A 9 21.55 15.46 16.55
N GLN A 10 21.76 16.49 15.72
CA GLN A 10 20.96 16.69 14.51
C GLN A 10 21.14 15.56 13.50
N LYS A 11 22.36 15.06 13.31
CA LYS A 11 22.62 13.91 12.43
C LYS A 11 21.93 12.64 12.93
N LEU A 12 21.93 12.40 14.24
CA LEU A 12 21.23 11.26 14.85
C LEU A 12 19.71 11.35 14.63
N ILE A 13 19.12 12.54 14.85
CA ILE A 13 17.68 12.76 14.62
C ILE A 13 17.32 12.49 13.15
N GLN A 14 18.09 13.02 12.21
CA GLN A 14 17.87 12.78 10.78
C GLN A 14 18.00 11.31 10.38
N SER A 15 18.95 10.58 10.98
CA SER A 15 19.08 9.13 10.76
C SER A 15 17.84 8.41 11.25
N ALA A 16 17.41 8.68 12.48
CA ALA A 16 16.23 8.05 13.06
C ALA A 16 14.96 8.37 12.26
N GLU A 17 14.79 9.60 11.77
CA GLU A 17 13.66 9.99 10.91
C GLU A 17 13.62 9.18 9.60
N ARG A 18 14.78 8.93 8.98
CA ARG A 18 14.90 8.08 7.79
C ARG A 18 14.53 6.63 8.10
N ASP A 19 15.03 6.10 9.21
CA ASP A 19 14.75 4.72 9.63
C ASP A 19 13.25 4.54 9.92
N PHE A 20 12.62 5.52 10.57
CA PHE A 20 11.18 5.50 10.82
C PHE A 20 10.36 5.62 9.53
N GLU A 21 10.79 6.46 8.59
CA GLU A 21 10.15 6.54 7.28
C GLU A 21 10.25 5.20 6.54
N MET A 22 11.43 4.57 6.56
CA MET A 22 11.67 3.27 5.96
C MET A 22 10.74 2.21 6.58
N ILE A 23 10.69 2.11 7.92
CA ILE A 23 9.80 1.17 8.60
C ILE A 23 8.34 1.40 8.20
N TYR A 24 7.87 2.65 8.19
CA TYR A 24 6.50 2.99 7.82
C TYR A 24 6.18 2.62 6.37
N VAL A 25 7.00 3.05 5.41
CA VAL A 25 6.77 2.79 3.99
C VAL A 25 6.90 1.31 3.67
N GLY A 26 7.89 0.62 4.25
CA GLY A 26 8.03 -0.83 4.10
C GLY A 26 6.79 -1.57 4.60
N GLN A 27 6.22 -1.15 5.72
CA GLN A 27 4.98 -1.75 6.24
C GLN A 27 3.76 -1.45 5.38
N LEU A 28 3.69 -0.28 4.73
CA LEU A 28 2.66 -0.02 3.73
C LEU A 28 2.76 -0.96 2.54
N CYS A 29 3.96 -1.08 1.96
CA CYS A 29 4.18 -1.90 0.79
C CYS A 29 3.96 -3.40 1.09
N LEU A 30 4.51 -3.91 2.20
CA LEU A 30 4.31 -5.31 2.61
C LEU A 30 2.86 -5.58 3.03
N GLY A 31 2.22 -4.64 3.72
CA GLY A 31 0.80 -4.73 4.06
C GLY A 31 -0.08 -4.82 2.81
N TRP A 32 0.25 -4.09 1.76
CA TRP A 32 -0.44 -4.23 0.48
C TRP A 32 -0.26 -5.61 -0.16
N GLU A 33 0.97 -6.11 -0.24
CA GLU A 33 1.24 -7.45 -0.80
C GLU A 33 0.48 -8.54 -0.03
N ALA A 34 0.49 -8.46 1.30
CA ALA A 34 -0.25 -9.39 2.14
C ALA A 34 -1.76 -9.29 1.89
N LEU A 35 -2.33 -8.08 1.82
CA LEU A 35 -3.76 -7.89 1.62
C LEU A 35 -4.22 -8.37 0.24
N HIS A 36 -3.46 -8.05 -0.81
CA HIS A 36 -3.71 -8.53 -2.16
C HIS A 36 -3.60 -10.06 -2.23
N TYR A 37 -2.62 -10.67 -1.56
CA TYR A 37 -2.50 -12.12 -1.47
C TYR A 37 -3.72 -12.78 -0.79
N GLN A 38 -4.14 -12.26 0.36
CA GLN A 38 -5.33 -12.79 1.05
C GLN A 38 -6.60 -12.67 0.18
N TYR A 39 -6.74 -11.56 -0.56
CA TYR A 39 -7.83 -11.38 -1.52
C TYR A 39 -7.82 -12.47 -2.59
N ARG A 40 -6.70 -12.66 -3.31
CA ARG A 40 -6.60 -13.65 -4.39
C ARG A 40 -6.81 -15.08 -3.89
N LYS A 41 -6.33 -15.39 -2.68
CA LYS A 41 -6.55 -16.68 -2.02
C LYS A 41 -8.05 -16.95 -1.82
N VAL A 42 -8.81 -15.98 -1.31
CA VAL A 42 -10.25 -16.13 -1.06
C VAL A 42 -11.06 -16.07 -2.35
N GLU A 43 -10.65 -15.25 -3.32
CA GLU A 43 -11.25 -15.18 -4.64
C GLU A 43 -11.21 -16.54 -5.33
N GLY A 44 -10.06 -17.22 -5.35
CA GLY A 44 -9.93 -18.57 -5.90
C GLY A 44 -10.85 -19.60 -5.20
N LEU A 45 -11.03 -19.50 -3.89
CA LEU A 45 -11.95 -20.37 -3.13
C LEU A 45 -13.42 -20.03 -3.40
N ALA A 46 -13.76 -18.76 -3.60
CA ALA A 46 -15.12 -18.33 -3.93
C ALA A 46 -15.54 -18.76 -5.35
N SER A 47 -14.58 -18.90 -6.26
CA SER A 47 -14.79 -19.40 -7.63
C SER A 47 -14.67 -20.92 -7.76
N SER A 48 -14.29 -21.64 -6.70
CA SER A 48 -14.14 -23.10 -6.70
C SER A 48 -15.49 -23.81 -6.83
N SER A 49 -15.51 -24.97 -7.50
CA SER A 49 -16.66 -25.87 -7.51
C SER A 49 -16.85 -26.57 -6.16
N VAL A 50 -15.77 -26.74 -5.39
CA VAL A 50 -15.78 -27.32 -4.05
C VAL A 50 -16.26 -26.27 -3.06
N LYS A 51 -17.36 -26.56 -2.38
CA LYS A 51 -17.95 -25.68 -1.38
C LYS A 51 -17.29 -25.90 -0.02
N GLY A 52 -17.25 -24.85 0.78
CA GLY A 52 -16.70 -24.86 2.12
C GLY A 52 -16.93 -23.54 2.82
N ALA A 53 -16.48 -23.47 4.08
CA ALA A 53 -16.64 -22.30 4.92
C ALA A 53 -15.39 -22.00 5.74
N PHE A 54 -15.27 -20.74 6.13
CA PHE A 54 -14.24 -20.25 7.05
C PHE A 54 -14.77 -20.22 8.48
N TYR A 55 -13.92 -20.64 9.42
CA TYR A 55 -14.18 -20.60 10.86
C TYR A 55 -13.15 -19.72 11.57
N GLY A 56 -13.49 -19.24 12.78
CA GLY A 56 -12.55 -18.48 13.63
C GLY A 56 -12.62 -16.96 13.46
N ASN A 57 -13.80 -16.42 13.11
CA ASN A 57 -14.10 -15.00 13.01
C ASN A 57 -13.09 -14.21 12.15
N VAL A 58 -12.74 -14.75 10.97
CA VAL A 58 -11.76 -14.13 10.07
C VAL A 58 -12.25 -12.76 9.60
N ALA A 59 -13.53 -12.60 9.26
CA ALA A 59 -14.09 -11.31 8.89
C ALA A 59 -14.03 -10.27 10.02
N GLY A 60 -14.25 -10.65 11.28
CA GLY A 60 -14.06 -9.74 12.42
C GLY A 60 -12.61 -9.27 12.56
N LYS A 61 -11.63 -10.10 12.21
CA LYS A 61 -10.22 -9.67 12.16
C LYS A 61 -9.98 -8.63 11.06
N PHE A 62 -10.56 -8.81 9.87
CA PHE A 62 -10.50 -7.82 8.78
C PHE A 62 -11.24 -6.52 9.13
N GLN A 63 -12.39 -6.60 9.79
CA GLN A 63 -13.09 -5.43 10.30
C GLN A 63 -12.24 -4.67 11.32
N LYS A 64 -11.55 -5.37 12.23
CA LYS A 64 -10.63 -4.74 13.18
C LYS A 64 -9.46 -4.05 12.48
N PHE A 65 -8.90 -4.68 11.43
CA PHE A 65 -7.87 -4.07 10.58
C PHE A 65 -8.38 -2.77 9.93
N GLN A 66 -9.58 -2.77 9.35
CA GLN A 66 -10.23 -1.58 8.79
C GLN A 66 -10.33 -0.46 9.84
N ILE A 67 -10.88 -0.76 11.02
CA ILE A 67 -11.05 0.21 12.11
C ILE A 67 -9.73 0.86 12.50
N PHE A 68 -8.62 0.10 12.52
CA PHE A 68 -7.31 0.66 12.84
C PHE A 68 -6.81 1.63 11.79
N LEU A 69 -7.01 1.34 10.49
CA LEU A 69 -6.63 2.26 9.41
C LEU A 69 -7.45 3.54 9.43
N GLU A 70 -8.76 3.43 9.66
CA GLU A 70 -9.69 4.56 9.72
C GLU A 70 -9.36 5.46 10.91
N ARG A 71 -9.28 4.88 12.13
CA ARG A 71 -8.93 5.63 13.34
C ARG A 71 -7.56 6.29 13.24
N PHE A 72 -6.57 5.62 12.64
CA PHE A 72 -5.27 6.26 12.42
C PHE A 72 -5.41 7.46 11.48
N THR A 73 -6.14 7.30 10.39
CA THR A 73 -6.35 8.36 9.39
C THR A 73 -7.09 9.56 9.98
N GLU A 74 -8.09 9.33 10.83
CA GLU A 74 -8.83 10.40 11.54
C GLU A 74 -7.94 11.17 12.53
N ASN A 75 -7.03 10.47 13.21
CA ASN A 75 -6.11 11.07 14.16
C ASN A 75 -4.89 11.73 13.51
N ASP A 76 -4.60 11.41 12.24
CA ASP A 76 -3.49 12.00 11.50
C ASP A 76 -3.84 13.41 11.01
N LYS A 77 -3.57 14.42 11.84
CA LYS A 77 -3.91 15.84 11.61
C LYS A 77 -3.21 16.50 10.42
N GLY A 78 -2.50 15.76 9.56
CA GLY A 78 -1.91 16.29 8.32
C GLY A 78 -0.73 17.24 8.51
N GLU A 79 -0.13 17.29 9.71
CA GLU A 79 0.96 18.23 10.05
C GLU A 79 2.35 17.73 9.66
N GLY A 80 2.46 16.81 8.70
CA GLY A 80 3.75 16.20 8.33
C GLY A 80 4.31 15.22 9.36
N ARG A 81 3.56 14.92 10.43
CA ARG A 81 3.96 14.02 11.53
C ARG A 81 3.54 12.56 11.33
N ARG A 82 3.01 12.17 10.18
CA ARG A 82 2.42 10.84 9.97
C ARG A 82 3.36 9.68 10.31
N VAL A 83 4.61 9.75 9.87
CA VAL A 83 5.65 8.73 10.19
C VAL A 83 5.88 8.64 11.69
N TRP A 84 6.00 9.80 12.35
CA TRP A 84 6.18 9.88 13.80
C TRP A 84 4.94 9.34 14.55
N ASN A 85 3.75 9.75 14.12
CA ASN A 85 2.47 9.26 14.64
C ASN A 85 2.37 7.74 14.47
N TYR A 86 2.82 7.18 13.34
CA TYR A 86 2.85 5.73 13.11
C TYR A 86 3.74 5.02 14.12
N VAL A 87 4.97 5.50 14.33
CA VAL A 87 5.93 4.90 15.27
C VAL A 87 5.41 5.00 16.71
N GLN A 88 4.88 6.16 17.11
CA GLN A 88 4.29 6.33 18.44
C GLN A 88 3.07 5.41 18.63
N ASN A 89 2.16 5.38 17.65
CA ASN A 89 0.95 4.58 17.70
C ASN A 89 1.20 3.08 17.62
N ARG A 90 2.36 2.60 17.12
CA ARG A 90 2.70 1.18 17.20
C ARG A 90 2.78 0.66 18.64
N SER A 91 3.01 1.53 19.64
CA SER A 91 2.92 1.14 21.05
C SER A 91 1.48 0.85 21.49
N SER A 92 0.53 1.69 21.08
CA SER A 92 -0.91 1.62 21.44
C SER A 92 -1.73 0.70 20.51
N PHE A 93 -1.36 0.61 19.24
CA PHE A 93 -2.01 -0.14 18.17
C PHE A 93 -0.99 -1.06 17.48
N LYS A 94 -0.48 -2.05 18.24
CA LYS A 94 0.57 -2.98 17.80
C LYS A 94 0.31 -3.69 16.46
N SER A 95 -0.94 -3.71 16.00
CA SER A 95 -1.39 -4.37 14.76
C SER A 95 -1.75 -3.40 13.61
N LEU A 96 -1.44 -2.11 13.71
CA LEU A 96 -1.65 -1.18 12.59
C LEU A 96 -0.81 -1.60 11.35
N LEU A 97 -1.47 -1.72 10.20
CA LEU A 97 -0.94 -2.28 8.94
C LEU A 97 -0.60 -3.78 8.97
N GLN A 98 -0.89 -4.50 10.06
CA GLN A 98 -0.75 -5.96 10.08
C GLN A 98 -2.00 -6.61 9.49
N VAL A 99 -1.86 -7.13 8.27
CA VAL A 99 -2.95 -7.80 7.56
C VAL A 99 -3.30 -9.12 8.27
N PRO A 100 -4.59 -9.37 8.57
CA PRO A 100 -5.02 -10.65 9.11
C PRO A 100 -4.76 -11.80 8.14
N GLU A 101 -4.28 -12.92 8.66
CA GLU A 101 -4.18 -14.16 7.89
C GLU A 101 -5.57 -14.78 7.68
N VAL A 102 -5.88 -15.17 6.44
CA VAL A 102 -7.02 -16.03 6.14
C VAL A 102 -6.65 -17.49 6.43
N SER A 103 -7.27 -18.04 7.47
CA SER A 103 -7.12 -19.43 7.91
C SER A 103 -8.47 -20.04 8.26
N GLY A 104 -8.49 -21.35 8.54
CA GLY A 104 -9.70 -22.04 9.01
C GLY A 104 -10.73 -22.36 7.94
N TYR A 105 -10.34 -22.45 6.67
CA TYR A 105 -11.18 -22.99 5.60
C TYR A 105 -11.37 -24.50 5.77
N VAL A 106 -12.62 -24.97 5.63
CA VAL A 106 -12.99 -26.39 5.68
C VAL A 106 -13.97 -26.65 4.54
N GLU A 107 -13.71 -27.69 3.76
CA GLU A 107 -14.59 -28.14 2.67
C GLU A 107 -15.82 -28.88 3.21
N ASP A 108 -16.95 -28.74 2.52
CA ASP A 108 -18.20 -29.42 2.86
C ASP A 108 -17.99 -30.95 2.81
N GLY A 109 -18.31 -31.65 3.90
CA GLY A 109 -18.15 -33.11 4.02
C GLY A 109 -16.95 -33.56 4.87
N ALA A 110 -16.05 -32.64 5.26
CA ALA A 110 -15.08 -32.89 6.32
C ALA A 110 -15.74 -32.69 7.69
N ASP A 111 -15.57 -33.67 8.60
CA ASP A 111 -16.30 -33.73 9.87
C ASP A 111 -16.00 -32.56 10.84
N GLY A 112 -17.03 -32.08 11.54
CA GLY A 112 -16.91 -31.80 12.97
C GLY A 112 -16.56 -30.40 13.50
N ARG A 113 -16.59 -29.29 12.74
CA ARG A 113 -16.43 -27.94 13.36
C ARG A 113 -17.77 -27.26 13.69
N LYS A 114 -18.08 -27.18 14.99
CA LYS A 114 -19.12 -26.29 15.54
C LYS A 114 -18.58 -24.88 15.72
N GLY A 115 -19.23 -23.89 15.12
CA GLY A 115 -18.90 -22.47 15.24
C GLY A 115 -19.59 -21.63 14.17
N GLU A 116 -19.47 -20.31 14.27
CA GLU A 116 -19.97 -19.38 13.25
C GLU A 116 -19.18 -19.60 11.94
N ALA A 117 -19.86 -20.12 10.93
CA ALA A 117 -19.31 -20.44 9.62
C ALA A 117 -19.56 -19.29 8.64
N MET A 118 -18.56 -18.93 7.85
CA MET A 118 -18.66 -17.86 6.86
C MET A 118 -18.32 -18.34 5.45
N ARG A 119 -19.13 -17.97 4.46
CA ARG A 119 -18.86 -18.35 3.06
C ARG A 119 -17.71 -17.54 2.48
N ALA A 120 -17.00 -18.13 1.52
CA ALA A 120 -15.88 -17.45 0.84
C ALA A 120 -16.27 -16.10 0.23
N GLY A 121 -17.44 -15.99 -0.41
CA GLY A 121 -17.93 -14.73 -0.97
C GLY A 121 -18.24 -13.65 0.09
N GLU A 122 -18.60 -14.02 1.31
CA GLU A 122 -18.83 -13.07 2.41
C GLU A 122 -17.50 -12.57 2.97
N LEU A 123 -16.54 -13.47 3.16
CA LEU A 123 -15.18 -13.10 3.57
C LEU A 123 -14.50 -12.22 2.51
N LEU A 124 -14.70 -12.52 1.22
CA LEU A 124 -14.15 -11.73 0.11
C LEU A 124 -14.62 -10.27 0.22
N LYS A 125 -15.92 -10.03 0.47
CA LYS A 125 -16.46 -8.68 0.69
C LYS A 125 -15.84 -7.98 1.90
N ALA A 126 -15.51 -8.72 2.97
CA ALA A 126 -14.83 -8.15 4.14
C ALA A 126 -13.38 -7.73 3.80
N ILE A 127 -12.68 -8.53 2.98
CA ILE A 127 -11.34 -8.18 2.48
C ILE A 127 -11.43 -6.97 1.53
N GLU A 128 -12.42 -6.90 0.63
CA GLU A 128 -12.64 -5.74 -0.25
C GLU A 128 -12.86 -4.44 0.54
N LYS A 129 -13.63 -4.48 1.64
CA LYS A 129 -13.78 -3.34 2.55
C LYS A 129 -12.43 -2.93 3.17
N SER A 130 -11.62 -3.92 3.55
CA SER A 130 -10.28 -3.68 4.08
C SER A 130 -9.34 -3.05 3.04
N ILE A 131 -9.42 -3.48 1.77
CA ILE A 131 -8.68 -2.88 0.65
C ILE A 131 -9.12 -1.43 0.42
N ASN A 132 -10.43 -1.15 0.48
CA ASN A 132 -10.93 0.22 0.38
C ASN A 132 -10.41 1.10 1.53
N ALA A 133 -10.44 0.61 2.77
CA ALA A 133 -9.88 1.31 3.92
C ALA A 133 -8.38 1.57 3.76
N PHE A 134 -7.63 0.59 3.23
CA PHE A 134 -6.21 0.74 2.90
C PHE A 134 -5.98 1.80 1.83
N TRP A 135 -6.80 1.85 0.78
CA TRP A 135 -6.73 2.89 -0.24
C TRP A 135 -6.97 4.29 0.34
N PHE A 136 -7.97 4.47 1.20
CA PHE A 136 -8.22 5.75 1.87
C PHE A 136 -7.07 6.15 2.80
N PHE A 137 -6.55 5.19 3.56
CA PHE A 137 -5.35 5.37 4.37
C PHE A 137 -4.16 5.84 3.52
N LEU A 138 -3.87 5.15 2.42
CA LEU A 138 -2.75 5.48 1.54
C LEU A 138 -2.94 6.84 0.87
N ASN A 139 -4.17 7.20 0.51
CA ASN A 139 -4.46 8.50 -0.09
C ASN A 139 -4.37 9.67 0.88
N SER A 140 -4.63 9.45 2.17
CA SER A 140 -4.46 10.51 3.18
C SER A 140 -2.97 10.84 3.43
N ASP A 141 -2.04 9.94 3.08
CA ASP A 141 -0.59 10.16 3.19
C ASP A 141 -0.06 11.25 2.22
N ASN A 142 -0.87 11.75 1.29
CA ASN A 142 -0.42 12.81 0.36
C ASN A 142 -0.37 14.21 0.97
N ASN A 143 -0.86 14.39 2.19
CA ASN A 143 -0.86 15.68 2.88
C ASN A 143 0.38 15.93 3.73
N THR A 144 1.38 15.06 3.66
CA THR A 144 2.72 15.32 4.19
C THR A 144 3.40 16.39 3.32
N LYS A 145 2.97 17.66 3.47
CA LYS A 145 3.87 18.80 3.34
C LYS A 145 5.03 18.46 4.26
N SER A 146 6.10 17.96 3.67
CA SER A 146 7.10 17.27 4.44
C SER A 146 7.68 18.22 5.47
N PHE A 147 7.95 17.66 6.64
CA PHE A 147 8.63 18.33 7.75
C PHE A 147 9.97 18.97 7.32
N TRP A 148 10.48 18.61 6.13
CA TRP A 148 11.60 19.25 5.43
C TRP A 148 11.40 20.73 5.06
N LYS A 149 10.19 21.30 5.20
CA LYS A 149 10.04 22.77 5.21
C LYS A 149 10.51 23.42 6.53
N LEU A 150 10.89 22.63 7.53
CA LEU A 150 11.58 23.12 8.72
C LEU A 150 13.08 23.26 8.42
N LYS A 151 13.44 24.49 8.05
CA LYS A 151 14.77 25.14 8.13
C LYS A 151 15.80 24.81 7.05
N ASN A 152 16.04 25.83 6.22
CA ASN A 152 17.32 26.30 5.68
C ASN A 152 18.58 25.75 6.40
N LEU A 153 18.95 24.49 6.15
CA LEU A 153 20.23 23.95 6.58
C LEU A 153 21.08 23.61 5.35
N PRO A 154 22.31 24.13 5.23
CA PRO A 154 23.11 23.96 4.03
C PRO A 154 23.77 22.57 4.01
N TRP A 155 23.71 21.94 2.83
CA TRP A 155 24.59 20.87 2.33
C TRP A 155 24.30 19.41 2.74
N THR A 156 24.14 18.56 1.71
CA THR A 156 24.06 17.07 1.64
C THR A 156 22.78 16.36 2.08
N HIS A 157 21.70 16.47 1.30
CA HIS A 157 20.67 15.43 1.26
C HIS A 157 20.50 14.95 -0.18
N THR A 158 21.37 14.02 -0.62
CA THR A 158 21.08 13.25 -1.83
C THR A 158 19.89 12.35 -1.53
N LYS A 159 18.88 12.39 -2.41
CA LYS A 159 17.66 11.57 -2.29
C LYS A 159 17.94 10.08 -2.56
N VAL A 160 19.08 9.78 -3.17
CA VAL A 160 19.57 8.44 -3.48
C VAL A 160 20.82 8.14 -2.67
N GLU A 161 20.96 6.90 -2.25
CA GLU A 161 22.15 6.40 -1.56
C GLU A 161 23.35 6.35 -2.51
N ASP A 162 23.15 5.83 -3.73
CA ASP A 162 24.15 5.84 -4.80
C ASP A 162 23.90 7.02 -5.76
N PRO A 163 24.84 7.96 -5.91
CA PRO A 163 24.72 9.06 -6.87
C PRO A 163 24.52 8.63 -8.34
N ARG A 164 24.90 7.40 -8.72
CA ARG A 164 24.67 6.88 -10.07
C ARG A 164 23.19 6.65 -10.37
N ASP A 165 22.37 6.51 -9.34
CA ASP A 165 20.94 6.23 -9.45
C ASP A 165 20.08 7.46 -9.74
N TRP A 166 20.66 8.65 -9.80
CA TRP A 166 19.91 9.87 -10.17
C TRP A 166 19.21 9.77 -11.52
N ILE A 167 19.85 9.11 -12.49
CA ILE A 167 19.27 8.88 -13.82
C ILE A 167 18.08 7.92 -13.72
N LEU A 168 18.23 6.82 -12.97
CA LEU A 168 17.18 5.85 -12.73
C LEU A 168 15.97 6.50 -12.04
N LEU A 169 16.20 7.28 -10.99
CA LEU A 169 15.15 8.02 -10.28
C LEU A 169 14.42 9.00 -11.22
N SER A 170 15.15 9.73 -12.07
CA SER A 170 14.54 10.66 -13.05
C SER A 170 13.64 9.91 -14.04
N ASN A 171 14.12 8.80 -14.58
CA ASN A 171 13.35 7.95 -15.50
C ASN A 171 12.11 7.35 -14.81
N LEU A 172 12.23 6.91 -13.56
CA LEU A 172 11.12 6.40 -12.75
C LEU A 172 10.05 7.45 -12.50
N ASN A 173 10.42 8.69 -12.19
CA ASN A 173 9.43 9.77 -12.02
C ASN A 173 8.66 10.05 -13.32
N LYS A 174 9.33 9.99 -14.48
CA LYS A 174 8.65 10.11 -15.79
C LYS A 174 7.73 8.92 -16.05
N ALA A 175 8.19 7.70 -15.77
CA ALA A 175 7.39 6.49 -15.92
C ALA A 175 6.15 6.51 -15.01
N LEU A 176 6.31 6.88 -13.74
CA LEU A 176 5.22 7.05 -12.78
C LEU A 176 4.19 8.06 -13.30
N LYS A 177 4.63 9.25 -13.71
CA LYS A 177 3.74 10.28 -14.26
C LYS A 177 2.96 9.78 -15.48
N LYS A 178 3.63 9.01 -16.37
CA LYS A 178 2.96 8.36 -17.51
C LYS A 178 1.89 7.37 -17.04
N LYS A 179 2.16 6.57 -16.00
CA LYS A 179 1.18 5.62 -15.45
C LYS A 179 -0.01 6.34 -14.78
N GLU A 180 0.24 7.41 -14.03
CA GLU A 180 -0.81 8.24 -13.42
C GLU A 180 -1.72 8.88 -14.47
N LEU A 181 -1.14 9.42 -15.56
CA LEU A 181 -1.90 9.97 -16.68
C LEU A 181 -2.73 8.88 -17.38
N GLY A 182 -2.15 7.71 -17.65
CA GLY A 182 -2.87 6.57 -18.22
C GLY A 182 -4.04 6.13 -17.35
N MET A 183 -3.83 6.03 -16.03
CA MET A 183 -4.88 5.70 -15.08
C MET A 183 -6.03 6.72 -15.09
N ASN A 184 -5.70 8.02 -15.08
CA ASN A 184 -6.69 9.09 -15.13
C ASN A 184 -7.49 9.09 -16.44
N ASP A 185 -6.82 8.84 -17.57
CA ASP A 185 -7.48 8.72 -18.88
C ASP A 185 -8.46 7.55 -18.90
N LEU A 186 -8.06 6.37 -18.41
CA LEU A 186 -8.95 5.22 -18.30
C LEU A 186 -10.16 5.49 -17.39
N GLN A 187 -9.96 6.13 -16.25
CA GLN A 187 -11.07 6.49 -15.35
C GLN A 187 -12.02 7.50 -16.00
N ARG A 188 -11.50 8.51 -16.68
CA ARG A 188 -12.33 9.46 -17.44
C ARG A 188 -13.08 8.74 -18.56
N LYS A 189 -12.40 7.81 -19.25
CA LYS A 189 -13.00 7.01 -20.31
C LYS A 189 -14.19 6.17 -19.81
N ARG A 190 -14.02 5.59 -18.64
CA ARG A 190 -15.09 4.84 -17.97
C ARG A 190 -16.26 5.73 -17.57
N ARG A 191 -16.02 6.94 -17.05
CA ARG A 191 -17.11 7.86 -16.68
C ARG A 191 -18.01 8.21 -17.87
N TRP A 192 -17.45 8.44 -19.06
CA TRP A 192 -18.26 8.65 -20.28
C TRP A 192 -18.89 7.37 -20.84
N SER A 193 -18.32 6.20 -20.55
CA SER A 193 -18.86 4.90 -21.01
C SER A 193 -20.00 4.39 -20.11
N LEU A 194 -20.02 4.76 -18.82
CA LEU A 194 -21.12 4.45 -17.90
C LEU A 194 -22.43 5.14 -18.30
N THR A 195 -22.37 6.30 -18.94
CA THR A 195 -23.51 6.93 -19.62
C THR A 195 -24.03 6.12 -20.83
N ARG A 196 -23.34 5.03 -21.24
CA ARG A 196 -23.66 4.19 -22.39
C ARG A 196 -23.97 2.72 -22.04
N ASN A 197 -24.21 2.38 -20.76
CA ASN A 197 -24.65 1.07 -20.28
C ASN A 197 -23.80 -0.16 -20.70
N HIS A 198 -22.47 -0.05 -20.76
CA HIS A 198 -21.60 -1.22 -20.89
C HIS A 198 -21.01 -1.61 -19.52
N PRO A 199 -21.52 -2.67 -18.85
CA PRO A 199 -20.95 -3.13 -17.59
C PRO A 199 -19.55 -3.73 -17.81
N LEU A 200 -18.60 -3.30 -16.98
CA LEU A 200 -17.26 -3.88 -16.95
C LEU A 200 -17.28 -5.16 -16.12
N GLU A 201 -16.59 -6.19 -16.61
CA GLU A 201 -16.34 -7.42 -15.85
C GLU A 201 -15.70 -7.10 -14.49
N GLU A 202 -16.12 -7.80 -13.43
CA GLU A 202 -15.66 -7.57 -12.06
C GLU A 202 -14.13 -7.64 -11.94
N CYS A 203 -13.53 -8.63 -12.62
CA CYS A 203 -12.08 -8.85 -12.65
C CYS A 203 -11.32 -7.59 -13.13
N GLN A 204 -11.78 -6.97 -14.22
CA GLN A 204 -11.19 -5.73 -14.75
C GLN A 204 -11.35 -4.54 -13.80
N ARG A 205 -12.40 -4.53 -12.98
CA ARG A 205 -12.62 -3.47 -11.99
C ARG A 205 -11.63 -3.57 -10.83
N MET A 206 -11.40 -4.80 -10.35
CA MET A 206 -10.47 -5.05 -9.26
C MET A 206 -9.02 -4.88 -9.70
N ASP A 207 -8.64 -5.35 -10.89
CA ASP A 207 -7.30 -5.13 -11.43
C ASP A 207 -6.98 -3.63 -11.62
N LEU A 208 -7.96 -2.83 -12.04
CA LEU A 208 -7.83 -1.37 -12.08
C LEU A 208 -7.59 -0.79 -10.70
N PHE A 209 -8.37 -1.23 -9.71
CA PHE A 209 -8.23 -0.73 -8.35
C PHE A 209 -6.89 -1.13 -7.72
N PHE A 210 -6.44 -2.36 -7.94
CA PHE A 210 -5.12 -2.83 -7.49
C PHE A 210 -3.99 -2.06 -8.14
N SER A 211 -4.10 -1.79 -9.45
CA SER A 211 -3.13 -0.97 -10.17
C SER A 211 -3.08 0.47 -9.64
N MET A 212 -4.21 1.05 -9.21
CA MET A 212 -4.23 2.38 -8.57
C MET A 212 -3.44 2.37 -7.25
N ILE A 213 -3.61 1.33 -6.44
CA ILE A 213 -2.88 1.18 -5.18
C ILE A 213 -1.39 1.01 -5.44
N ASP A 214 -0.98 0.15 -6.39
CA ASP A 214 0.43 -0.03 -6.76
C ASP A 214 1.08 1.27 -7.24
N ILE A 215 0.44 2.01 -8.16
CA ILE A 215 0.94 3.32 -8.64
C ILE A 215 1.12 4.28 -7.46
N LYS A 216 0.17 4.26 -6.52
CA LYS A 216 0.19 5.16 -5.37
C LYS A 216 1.28 4.81 -4.37
N LEU A 217 1.53 3.52 -4.14
CA LEU A 217 2.65 3.04 -3.33
C LEU A 217 3.97 3.42 -3.96
N VAL A 218 4.16 3.21 -5.27
CA VAL A 218 5.36 3.65 -5.98
C VAL A 218 5.54 5.17 -5.84
N SER A 219 4.47 5.96 -5.98
CA SER A 219 4.55 7.41 -5.72
C SER A 219 4.99 7.72 -4.29
N ARG A 220 4.60 6.93 -3.29
CA ARG A 220 4.96 7.17 -1.89
C ARG A 220 6.42 6.78 -1.62
N VAL A 221 6.87 5.64 -2.16
CA VAL A 221 8.27 5.20 -2.08
C VAL A 221 9.18 6.25 -2.72
N LEU A 222 8.90 6.67 -3.96
CA LEU A 222 9.69 7.70 -4.64
C LEU A 222 9.67 9.08 -3.94
N LYS A 223 8.84 9.30 -2.91
CA LYS A 223 8.84 10.51 -2.06
C LYS A 223 9.65 10.36 -0.77
N MET A 224 10.21 9.19 -0.49
CA MET A 224 11.11 8.97 0.64
C MET A 224 12.32 9.91 0.57
N SER A 225 12.85 10.20 1.76
CA SER A 225 14.00 11.08 1.97
C SER A 225 15.32 10.47 1.52
N MET A 226 15.41 9.14 1.51
CA MET A 226 16.56 8.37 1.04
C MET A 226 16.05 7.12 0.31
N LEU A 227 16.66 6.78 -0.83
CA LEU A 227 16.29 5.66 -1.68
C LEU A 227 17.52 4.81 -2.00
N SER A 228 17.42 3.51 -1.76
CA SER A 228 18.42 2.54 -2.21
C SER A 228 18.18 2.10 -3.66
N THR A 229 19.21 1.57 -4.31
CA THR A 229 19.09 1.01 -5.68
C THR A 229 18.03 -0.09 -5.74
N ASN A 230 17.93 -0.93 -4.70
CA ASN A 230 16.94 -2.00 -4.62
C ASN A 230 15.51 -1.44 -4.58
N GLN A 231 15.27 -0.35 -3.84
CA GLN A 231 13.96 0.29 -3.78
C GLN A 231 13.58 0.94 -5.11
N LEU A 232 14.54 1.50 -5.84
CA LEU A 232 14.31 2.02 -7.19
C LEU A 232 13.99 0.91 -8.19
N ASN A 233 14.71 -0.22 -8.12
CA ASN A 233 14.41 -1.40 -8.94
C ASN A 233 13.04 -1.98 -8.61
N TRP A 234 12.66 -2.05 -7.33
CA TRP A 234 11.31 -2.43 -6.91
C TRP A 234 10.25 -1.52 -7.52
N CYS A 235 10.47 -0.19 -7.51
CA CYS A 235 9.57 0.77 -8.17
C CYS A 235 9.46 0.50 -9.68
N LEU A 236 10.58 0.22 -10.35
CA LEU A 236 10.62 -0.07 -11.77
C LEU A 236 9.78 -1.31 -12.09
N GLU A 237 10.02 -2.40 -11.37
CA GLU A 237 9.34 -3.68 -11.56
C GLU A 237 7.82 -3.52 -11.33
N LYS A 238 7.43 -2.84 -10.24
CA LYS A 238 6.02 -2.53 -9.96
C LYS A 238 5.33 -1.75 -11.07
N LEU A 239 5.99 -0.74 -11.65
CA LEU A 239 5.41 0.03 -12.75
C LEU A 239 5.36 -0.77 -14.06
N ASN A 240 6.32 -1.67 -14.28
CA ASN A 240 6.35 -2.53 -15.46
C ASN A 240 5.24 -3.58 -15.43
N HIS A 241 4.81 -4.01 -14.25
CA HIS A 241 3.67 -4.93 -14.09
C HIS A 241 2.30 -4.33 -14.40
N ILE A 242 2.22 -3.04 -14.71
CA ILE A 242 0.96 -2.37 -15.05
C ILE A 242 1.02 -1.88 -16.49
N GLU A 243 0.18 -2.41 -17.36
CA GLU A 243 0.06 -1.94 -18.74
C GLU A 243 -1.34 -1.42 -19.01
N PHE A 244 -1.43 -0.42 -19.89
CA PHE A 244 -2.71 0.10 -20.37
C PHE A 244 -2.81 -0.19 -21.86
N LYS A 245 -3.74 -1.07 -22.23
CA LYS A 245 -3.93 -1.56 -23.61
C LYS A 245 -5.42 -1.61 -23.91
N ASP A 246 -5.83 -1.10 -25.07
CA ASP A 246 -7.21 -1.16 -25.57
C ASP A 246 -8.29 -0.68 -24.58
N GLY A 247 -7.99 0.38 -23.83
CA GLY A 247 -8.93 0.92 -22.82
C GLY A 247 -9.07 0.06 -21.56
N LYS A 248 -8.21 -0.94 -21.39
CA LYS A 248 -8.14 -1.83 -20.23
C LYS A 248 -6.79 -1.70 -19.53
N VAL A 249 -6.76 -2.21 -18.30
CA VAL A 249 -5.54 -2.40 -17.54
C VAL A 249 -5.17 -3.87 -17.56
N VAL A 250 -3.90 -4.15 -17.82
CA VAL A 250 -3.33 -5.48 -17.69
C VAL A 250 -2.33 -5.41 -16.55
N ARG A 251 -2.56 -6.23 -15.52
CA ARG A 251 -1.71 -6.27 -14.33
C ARG A 251 -1.10 -7.66 -14.21
N ALA A 252 0.22 -7.74 -14.13
CA ALA A 252 0.89 -9.00 -13.82
C ALA A 252 0.55 -9.44 -12.39
N ASN A 253 0.20 -10.71 -12.20
CA ASN A 253 -0.14 -11.26 -10.89
C ASN A 253 1.11 -11.79 -10.17
N THR A 254 2.05 -10.89 -9.87
CA THR A 254 3.31 -11.20 -9.20
C THR A 254 3.45 -10.37 -7.94
N SER A 255 3.72 -11.04 -6.82
CA SER A 255 4.03 -10.39 -5.55
C SER A 255 5.53 -10.13 -5.48
N ILE A 256 5.90 -8.87 -5.26
CA ILE A 256 7.29 -8.45 -5.07
C ILE A 256 7.37 -7.77 -3.71
N LEU A 257 8.10 -8.40 -2.79
CA LEU A 257 8.27 -7.85 -1.46
C LEU A 257 9.13 -6.59 -1.50
N PHE A 258 8.77 -5.62 -0.67
CA PHE A 258 9.52 -4.38 -0.57
C PHE A 258 10.90 -4.66 0.05
N PRO A 259 12.00 -4.21 -0.59
CA PRO A 259 13.33 -4.49 -0.10
C PRO A 259 13.65 -3.63 1.15
N PRO A 260 14.43 -4.16 2.10
CA PRO A 260 15.04 -3.30 3.12
C PRO A 260 16.02 -2.30 2.48
N SER A 261 16.39 -1.27 3.25
CA SER A 261 17.55 -0.43 2.93
C SER A 261 18.82 -1.27 2.83
#